data_AF-A0AAW6YJC1-F1
#
_entry.id   AF-A0AAW6YJC1-F1
#
_cell.length_a   1.000
_cell.length_b   1.000
_cell.length_c   1.000
_cell.angle_alpha   90.00
_cell.angle_beta   90.00
_cell.angle_gamma   90.00
#
_symmetry.space_group_name_H-M   'P 1'
#
loop_
_entity.id
_entity.type
_entity.pdbx_description
1 polymer ?
#
loop_
_entity_poly.entity_id
_entity_poly.type
_entity_poly.pdbx_seq_one_letter_code
_entity_poly.pdbx_strand_id
1 'polypeptide(L)' 'MSETDYNARLYEKMKAEQDKYRDWLLHQELSEIINHTYEYTMREDIVMCMEELELEPEKARALLRSLVL' A
#
# COMPACT_ATOMS: atom_id res chain seq x y z
N MET A 1 6.52 -3.72 26.09
CA MET A 1 6.13 -3.59 24.67
C MET A 1 7.19 -4.29 23.83
N SER A 2 6.88 -5.45 23.26
CA SER A 2 7.38 -5.83 21.93
C SER A 2 6.59 -7.06 21.45
N GLU A 3 5.26 -6.95 21.42
CA GLU A 3 4.52 -7.68 20.40
C GLU A 3 4.72 -6.87 19.12
N THR A 4 5.34 -7.48 18.11
CA THR A 4 5.48 -6.86 16.79
C THR A 4 4.10 -6.44 16.30
N ASP A 5 3.86 -5.15 16.12
CA ASP A 5 2.64 -4.66 15.50
C ASP A 5 2.69 -4.93 14.00
N TYR A 6 2.08 -6.05 13.59
CA TYR A 6 2.05 -6.45 12.19
C TYR A 6 1.15 -5.57 11.34
N ASN A 7 0.16 -4.89 11.90
CA ASN A 7 -0.69 -3.95 11.16
C ASN A 7 0.09 -2.70 10.83
N ALA A 8 0.80 -2.10 11.81
CA ALA A 8 1.67 -0.96 11.56
C ALA A 8 2.74 -1.26 10.50
N ARG A 9 3.40 -2.41 10.59
CA ARG A 9 4.40 -2.82 9.59
C ARG A 9 3.81 -3.07 8.20
N LEU A 10 2.58 -3.60 8.13
CA LEU A 10 1.90 -3.84 6.87
C LEU A 10 1.54 -2.51 6.21
N TYR A 11 0.97 -1.58 6.98
CA TYR A 11 0.67 -0.23 6.54
C TYR A 11 1.93 0.47 6.02
N GLU A 12 3.02 0.49 6.79
CA GLU A 12 4.29 1.11 6.38
C GLU A 12 4.83 0.52 5.07
N LYS A 13 4.76 -0.81 4.90
CA LYS A 13 5.19 -1.47 3.67
C LYS A 13 4.33 -1.03 2.48
N MET A 14 3.01 -1.07 2.62
CA MET A 14 2.06 -0.69 1.57
C MET A 14 2.22 0.78 1.19
N LYS A 15 2.38 1.66 2.19
CA LYS A 15 2.66 3.07 1.97
C LYS A 15 3.94 3.29 1.18
N ALA A 16 5.02 2.59 1.55
CA ALA A 16 6.30 2.67 0.82
C ALA A 16 6.23 2.14 -0.61
N GLU A 17 5.43 1.11 -0.88
CA GLU A 17 5.18 0.62 -2.25
C GLU A 17 4.37 1.61 -3.07
N GLN A 18 3.33 2.20 -2.47
CA GLN A 18 2.52 3.23 -3.11
C GLN A 18 3.31 4.51 -3.40
N ASP A 19 4.19 4.94 -2.50
CA ASP A 19 5.04 6.11 -2.72
C ASP A 19 6.03 5.87 -3.87
N LYS A 20 6.61 4.67 -3.98
CA LYS A 20 7.44 4.29 -5.15
C LYS A 20 6.66 4.32 -6.45
N TYR A 21 5.42 3.82 -6.44
CA TYR A 21 4.57 3.85 -7.63
C TYR A 21 4.19 5.27 -8.01
N ARG A 22 3.85 6.12 -7.03
CA ARG A 22 3.60 7.56 -7.22
C ARG A 22 4.82 8.25 -7.84
N ASP A 23 6.01 8.02 -7.28
CA ASP A 23 7.25 8.59 -7.79
C ASP A 23 7.51 8.17 -9.24
N TRP A 24 7.29 6.90 -9.58
CA TRP A 24 7.37 6.44 -10.97
C TRP A 24 6.34 7.13 -11.87
N LEU A 25 5.08 7.23 -11.42
CA LEU A 25 3.98 7.79 -12.19
C LEU A 25 4.19 9.28 -12.51
N LEU A 26 4.78 10.04 -11.58
CA LEU A 26 5.10 11.46 -11.76
C LEU A 26 6.11 11.74 -12.88
N HIS A 27 6.86 10.72 -13.31
CA HIS A 27 7.84 10.84 -14.40
C HIS A 27 7.34 10.27 -15.74
N GLN A 28 6.07 9.84 -15.82
CA GLN A 28 5.50 9.30 -17.07
C GLN A 28 4.88 10.39 -17.95
N GLU A 29 4.66 10.05 -19.22
CA GLU A 29 3.90 10.87 -20.16
C GLU A 29 2.41 10.97 -19.76
N LEU A 30 1.73 12.02 -20.20
CA LEU A 30 0.34 12.29 -19.82
C LEU A 30 -0.62 11.13 -20.13
N SER A 31 -0.44 10.46 -21.28
CA SER A 31 -1.27 9.31 -21.65
C SER A 31 -1.16 8.17 -20.65
N GLU A 32 0.04 7.93 -20.13
CA GLU A 32 0.31 6.87 -19.16
C GLU A 32 -0.26 7.25 -17.79
N ILE A 33 -0.08 8.50 -17.38
CA ILE A 33 -0.71 9.03 -16.16
C ILE A 33 -2.23 8.81 -16.20
N ILE A 34 -2.88 9.13 -17.32
CA ILE A 34 -4.33 8.94 -17.50
C ILE A 34 -4.71 7.46 -17.39
N ASN A 35 -3.96 6.56 -18.05
CA ASN A 35 -4.22 5.12 -18.04
C ASN A 35 -4.18 4.52 -16.63
N HIS A 36 -3.35 5.08 -15.75
CA HIS A 36 -3.17 4.58 -14.39
C HIS A 36 -3.98 5.31 -13.31
N THR A 37 -4.79 6.31 -13.66
CA THR A 37 -5.60 7.06 -12.68
C THR A 37 -6.49 6.17 -11.81
N TYR A 38 -7.14 5.18 -12.41
CA TYR A 38 -8.01 4.24 -11.70
C TYR A 38 -7.21 3.34 -10.74
N GLU A 39 -6.13 2.73 -11.25
CA GLU A 39 -5.24 1.88 -10.44
C GLU A 39 -4.65 2.65 -9.26
N TYR A 40 -4.13 3.85 -9.53
CA TYR A 40 -3.59 4.74 -8.51
C TYR A 40 -4.61 5.04 -7.39
N THR A 41 -5.85 5.37 -7.78
CA THR A 41 -6.93 5.67 -6.82
C THR A 41 -7.25 4.46 -5.95
N MET A 42 -7.40 3.27 -6.57
CA MET A 42 -7.67 2.05 -5.83
C MET A 42 -6.54 1.68 -4.86
N ARG A 43 -5.28 1.88 -5.27
CA ARG A 43 -4.13 1.64 -4.39
C ARG A 43 -4.12 2.61 -3.19
N GLU A 44 -4.40 3.90 -3.40
CA GLU A 44 -4.55 4.87 -2.30
C GLU A 44 -5.68 4.50 -1.35
N ASP A 45 -6.86 4.12 -1.88
CA ASP A 45 -8.00 3.72 -1.05
C ASP A 45 -7.66 2.50 -0.18
N ILE A 46 -6.94 1.53 -0.74
CA ILE A 46 -6.48 0.35 0.00
C ILE A 46 -5.48 0.76 1.11
N VAL A 47 -4.49 1.61 0.81
CA VAL A 47 -3.52 2.09 1.80
C VAL A 47 -4.22 2.86 2.93
N MET A 48 -5.18 3.70 2.58
CA MET A 48 -5.98 4.48 3.54
C MET A 48 -6.82 3.56 4.44
N CYS A 49 -7.49 2.56 3.88
CA CYS A 49 -8.23 1.57 4.67
C CYS A 49 -7.33 0.86 5.68
N MET A 50 -6.09 0.56 5.31
CA MET A 50 -5.14 -0.15 6.15
C MET A 50 -4.58 0.68 7.32
N GLU A 51 -4.80 2.00 7.34
CA GLU A 51 -4.42 2.85 8.48
C GLU A 51 -5.31 2.60 9.70
N GLU A 52 -6.60 2.34 9.46
CA GLU A 52 -7.61 2.12 10.51
C GLU A 52 -7.94 0.64 10.72
N LEU A 53 -7.62 -0.22 9.74
CA LEU A 53 -7.98 -1.63 9.79
C LEU A 53 -7.08 -2.42 10.74
N GLU A 54 -7.67 -2.98 11.79
CA GLU A 54 -6.99 -3.93 12.69
C GLU A 54 -7.23 -5.38 12.25
N LEU A 55 -6.22 -5.99 11.63
CA LEU A 55 -6.25 -7.40 11.28
C LEU A 55 -5.71 -8.27 12.42
N GLU A 56 -6.18 -9.51 12.47
CA GLU A 56 -5.54 -10.57 13.26
C GLU A 56 -4.06 -10.70 12.85
N PRO A 57 -3.13 -10.89 13.81
CA PRO A 57 -1.69 -10.98 13.54
C PRO A 57 -1.31 -11.99 12.46
N GLU A 58 -2.03 -13.10 12.31
CA GLU A 58 -1.80 -14.13 11.29
C GLU A 58 -2.09 -13.61 9.88
N LYS A 59 -3.18 -12.84 9.73
CA LYS A 59 -3.60 -12.23 8.46
C LYS A 59 -2.64 -11.11 8.06
N ALA A 60 -2.31 -10.21 8.99
CA ALA A 60 -1.33 -9.15 8.76
C ALA A 60 0.04 -9.72 8.36
N ARG A 61 0.49 -10.78 9.03
CA ARG A 61 1.72 -11.52 8.68
C ARG A 61 1.67 -12.17 7.30
N ALA A 62 0.54 -12.75 6.92
CA ALA A 62 0.37 -13.36 5.60
C ALA A 62 0.48 -12.30 4.50
N LEU A 63 -0.27 -11.20 4.64
CA LEU A 63 -0.23 -10.08 3.72
C LEU A 63 1.15 -9.43 3.65
N LEU A 64 1.86 -9.26 4.77
CA LEU A 64 3.24 -8.73 4.77
C LEU A 64 4.19 -9.51 3.85
N ARG A 65 4.01 -10.83 3.73
CA ARG A 65 4.86 -11.70 2.90
C ARG A 65 4.47 -11.71 1.43
N SER A 66 3.20 -11.53 1.09
CA SER A 66 2.68 -11.72 -0.26
C SER A 66 2.20 -10.45 -0.95
N LEU A 67 1.81 -9.43 -0.20
CA LEU A 67 1.23 -8.22 -0.73
C LEU A 67 2.32 -7.35 -1.34
N VAL A 68 2.04 -6.94 -2.57
CA VAL A 68 2.75 -5.92 -3.35
C VAL A 68 1.66 -5.07 -3.98
N LEU A 69 1.64 -3.78 -3.66
CA LEU A 69 0.78 -2.82 -4.34
C LEU A 69 1.34 -2.51 -5.73
#